data_AF-X1KUX4-F1
#
_entry.id   AF-X1KUX4-F1
#
_cell.length_a   1.000
_cell.length_b   1.000
_cell.length_c   1.000
_cell.angle_alpha   90.00
_cell.angle_beta   90.00
_cell.angle_gamma   90.00
#
_symmetry.space_group_name_H-M   'P 1'
#
loop_
_entity.id
_entity.type
_entity.pdbx_description
1 polymer ?
#
loop_
_entity_poly.entity_id
_entity_poly.type
_entity_poly.pdbx_seq_one_letter_code
_entity_poly.pdbx_strand_id
1 'polypeptide(L)'
;YHGPDGLKRIATEIHTATSLLADGLKKLGFIIDGKDYFDTLTIRLPEGLTSGKAREIALQYEVNFSYPDARTLRMSMDETVDLNDR
;
A
#
# COMPACT_ATOMS: atom_id res chain seq x y z
N TYR A 1 6.79 2.79 -25.50
CA TYR A 1 7.74 3.11 -24.41
C TYR A 1 7.52 4.56 -24.00
N HIS A 2 7.25 4.81 -22.71
CA HIS A 2 6.62 6.04 -22.23
C HIS A 2 7.53 7.30 -22.17
N GLY A 3 8.81 7.18 -22.53
CA GLY A 3 9.77 8.28 -22.42
C GLY A 3 9.99 8.73 -20.95
N PRO A 4 10.91 9.67 -20.69
CA PRO A 4 11.17 10.17 -19.34
C PRO A 4 9.94 10.84 -18.71
N ASP A 5 9.14 11.55 -19.51
CA ASP A 5 7.93 12.23 -19.03
C ASP A 5 6.83 11.25 -18.63
N GLY A 6 6.63 10.18 -19.42
CA GLY A 6 5.62 9.18 -19.09
C GLY A 6 6.01 8.32 -17.89
N LEU A 7 7.29 7.98 -17.72
CA LEU A 7 7.78 7.34 -16.49
C LEU A 7 7.56 8.23 -15.26
N LYS A 8 7.79 9.54 -15.39
CA LYS A 8 7.54 10.50 -14.31
C LYS A 8 6.06 10.61 -13.97
N ARG A 9 5.17 10.60 -14.98
CA ARG A 9 3.72 10.62 -14.78
C ARG A 9 3.27 9.39 -14.00
N ILE A 10 3.65 8.19 -14.46
CA ILE A 10 3.35 6.92 -13.81
C ILE A 10 3.82 6.93 -12.35
N ALA A 11 5.07 7.31 -12.11
CA ALA A 11 5.62 7.37 -10.77
C ALA A 11 4.84 8.33 -9.86
N THR A 12 4.40 9.47 -10.40
CA THR A 12 3.60 10.45 -9.67
C THR A 12 2.21 9.91 -9.34
N GLU A 13 1.57 9.19 -10.27
CA GLU A 13 0.25 8.58 -10.07
C GLU A 13 0.29 7.51 -8.97
N ILE A 14 1.25 6.59 -9.03
CA ILE A 14 1.45 5.57 -7.98
C ILE A 14 1.66 6.23 -6.62
N HIS A 15 2.60 7.18 -6.53
CA HIS A 15 2.91 7.85 -5.27
C HIS A 15 1.71 8.63 -4.70
N THR A 16 0.93 9.29 -5.55
CA THR A 16 -0.27 10.02 -5.15
C THR A 16 -1.31 9.07 -4.57
N ALA A 17 -1.56 7.95 -5.25
CA ALA A 17 -2.50 6.96 -4.79
C ALA A 17 -2.03 6.31 -3.47
N THR A 18 -0.74 6.01 -3.32
CA THR A 18 -0.17 5.46 -2.08
C THR A 18 -0.31 6.45 -0.93
N SER A 19 -0.14 7.74 -1.19
CA SER A 19 -0.32 8.81 -0.20
C SER A 19 -1.77 8.95 0.25
N LEU A 20 -2.73 8.88 -0.68
CA LEU A 20 -4.16 8.89 -0.36
C LEU A 20 -4.54 7.69 0.51
N LEU A 21 -4.02 6.50 0.19
CA LEU A 21 -4.24 5.30 0.99
C LEU A 21 -3.66 5.45 2.40
N ALA A 22 -2.43 5.95 2.52
CA ALA A 22 -1.78 6.18 3.80
C ALA A 22 -2.59 7.12 4.69
N ASP A 23 -3.14 8.20 4.12
CA ASP A 23 -3.99 9.14 4.84
C ASP A 23 -5.32 8.53 5.27
N GLY A 24 -5.93 7.67 4.43
CA GLY A 24 -7.10 6.89 4.78
C GLY A 24 -6.83 5.94 5.96
N LEU A 25 -5.73 5.21 5.91
CA LEU A 25 -5.31 4.29 6.98
C LEU A 25 -5.04 5.02 8.30
N LYS A 26 -4.36 6.18 8.26
CA LYS A 26 -4.14 7.03 9.44
C LYS A 26 -5.47 7.48 10.08
N LYS A 27 -6.46 7.88 9.26
CA LYS A 27 -7.80 8.26 9.75
C LYS A 27 -8.55 7.09 10.40
N LEU A 28 -8.28 5.87 9.97
CA LEU A 28 -8.81 4.64 10.58
C LEU A 28 -8.03 4.19 11.83
N GLY A 29 -6.99 4.94 12.24
CA GLY A 29 -6.21 4.68 13.44
C GLY A 29 -5.01 3.76 13.24
N PHE A 30 -4.65 3.42 12.00
CA PHE A 30 -3.43 2.68 11.70
C PHE A 30 -2.20 3.60 11.76
N ILE A 31 -1.07 3.04 12.15
CA ILE A 31 0.20 3.75 12.22
C ILE A 31 1.02 3.38 11.00
N ILE A 32 1.30 4.37 10.14
CA ILE A 32 2.25 4.21 9.03
C ILE A 32 3.65 4.44 9.60
N ASP A 33 4.53 3.46 9.42
CA ASP A 33 5.91 3.51 9.88
C ASP A 33 6.78 4.22 8.84
N GLY A 34 7.47 5.28 9.27
CA GLY A 34 8.21 6.18 8.39
C GLY A 34 7.42 7.42 7.94
N LYS A 35 8.15 8.47 7.55
CA LYS A 35 7.58 9.73 7.04
C LYS A 35 7.52 9.75 5.51
N ASP A 36 8.44 9.06 4.87
CA ASP A 36 8.63 9.04 3.43
C ASP A 36 8.40 7.63 2.88
N TYR A 37 7.63 7.55 1.80
CA TYR A 37 7.36 6.33 1.06
C TYR A 37 7.06 6.71 -0.38
N PHE A 38 7.32 5.78 -1.31
CA PHE A 38 6.95 5.96 -2.71
C PHE A 38 5.63 5.22 -2.97
N ASP A 39 5.74 3.94 -3.30
CA ASP A 39 4.64 3.02 -3.62
C ASP A 39 4.31 2.06 -2.45
N THR A 40 5.20 1.99 -1.47
CA THR A 40 5.19 0.95 -0.45
C THR A 40 4.98 1.51 0.95
N LEU A 41 3.95 1.03 1.65
CA LEU A 41 3.63 1.38 3.03
C LEU A 41 4.02 0.25 3.99
N THR A 42 4.64 0.64 5.09
CA THR A 42 4.81 -0.21 6.28
C THR A 42 3.79 0.24 7.32
N ILE A 43 2.96 -0.67 7.77
CA ILE A 43 1.81 -0.40 8.64
C ILE A 43 1.99 -1.20 9.92
N ARG A 44 1.98 -0.51 11.06
CA ARG A 44 1.92 -1.14 12.37
C ARG A 44 0.46 -1.39 12.74
N LEU A 45 0.17 -2.66 13.03
CA LEU A 45 -1.15 -3.11 13.42
C LEU A 45 -1.47 -2.63 14.84
N PRO A 46 -2.72 -2.22 15.11
CA PRO A 46 -3.16 -1.83 16.44
C PRO A 46 -3.13 -3.02 17.40
N GLU A 47 -3.14 -2.72 18.71
CA GLU A 47 -3.20 -3.77 19.73
C GLU A 47 -4.47 -4.62 19.58
N GLY A 48 -4.31 -5.95 19.67
CA GLY A 48 -5.40 -6.91 19.47
C GLY A 48 -5.55 -7.45 18.04
N LEU A 49 -4.91 -6.81 17.04
CA LEU A 49 -4.80 -7.33 15.68
C LEU A 49 -3.38 -7.88 15.44
N THR A 50 -3.30 -9.12 14.96
CA THR A 50 -2.04 -9.76 14.58
C THR A 50 -1.95 -9.88 13.07
N SER A 51 -0.73 -10.00 12.55
CA SER A 51 -0.52 -10.26 11.12
C SER A 51 -1.24 -11.52 10.64
N GLY A 52 -1.35 -12.55 11.48
CA GLY A 52 -2.14 -13.76 11.19
C GLY A 52 -3.62 -13.46 10.94
N LYS A 53 -4.29 -12.73 11.84
CA LYS A 53 -5.70 -12.33 11.67
C LYS A 53 -5.88 -11.40 10.47
N ALA A 54 -4.97 -10.45 10.30
CA ALA A 54 -4.98 -9.55 9.16
C ALA A 54 -4.85 -10.32 7.84
N ARG A 55 -4.02 -11.37 7.81
CA ARG A 55 -3.85 -12.27 6.65
C ARG A 55 -5.11 -13.06 6.34
N GLU A 56 -5.76 -13.63 7.35
CA GLU A 56 -7.02 -14.34 7.14
C GLU A 56 -8.06 -13.45 6.47
N ILE A 57 -8.20 -12.20 6.94
CA ILE A 57 -9.11 -11.22 6.34
C ILE A 57 -8.66 -10.87 4.93
N ALA A 58 -7.37 -10.56 4.71
CA ALA A 58 -6.85 -10.16 3.41
C ALA A 58 -7.09 -11.25 2.33
N LEU A 59 -6.95 -12.52 2.70
CA LEU A 59 -7.22 -13.65 1.81
C LEU A 59 -8.69 -13.75 1.40
N GLN A 60 -9.64 -13.32 2.24
CA GLN A 60 -11.07 -13.26 1.86
C GLN A 60 -11.34 -12.22 0.78
N TYR A 61 -10.48 -11.19 0.68
CA TYR A 61 -10.58 -10.13 -0.32
C TYR A 61 -9.56 -10.30 -1.47
N GLU A 62 -8.90 -11.46 -1.55
CA GLU A 62 -7.87 -11.76 -2.56
C GLU A 62 -6.71 -10.75 -2.59
N VAL A 63 -6.43 -10.11 -1.44
CA VAL A 63 -5.33 -9.15 -1.29
C VAL A 63 -4.12 -9.82 -0.64
N ASN A 64 -2.94 -9.60 -1.21
CA ASN A 64 -1.68 -10.08 -0.68
C ASN A 64 -0.88 -8.96 -0.02
N PHE A 65 -0.53 -9.16 1.25
CA PHE A 65 0.40 -8.31 1.99
C PHE A 65 1.66 -9.08 2.36
N SER A 66 2.75 -8.36 2.59
CA SER A 66 3.95 -8.88 3.23
C SER A 66 3.81 -8.71 4.74
N TYR A 67 4.25 -9.71 5.51
CA TYR A 67 4.13 -9.74 6.98
C TYR A 67 5.53 -9.93 7.59
N PRO A 68 6.31 -8.85 7.80
CA PRO A 68 7.66 -8.94 8.33
C PRO A 68 7.73 -9.53 9.74
N ASP A 69 6.69 -9.29 10.54
CA ASP A 69 6.59 -9.78 11.91
C ASP A 69 5.11 -9.92 12.36
N ALA A 70 4.90 -10.20 13.65
CA ALA A 70 3.57 -10.43 14.23
C ALA A 70 2.65 -9.20 14.24
N ARG A 71 3.21 -7.99 14.13
CA ARG A 71 2.52 -6.70 14.28
C ARG A 71 2.76 -5.73 13.13
N THR A 72 3.52 -6.12 12.12
CA THR A 72 3.81 -5.28 10.95
C THR A 72 3.20 -5.90 9.69
N LEU A 73 2.57 -5.06 8.88
CA LEU A 73 2.05 -5.38 7.57
C LEU A 73 2.69 -4.42 6.57
N ARG A 74 3.21 -4.93 5.47
CA ARG A 74 3.77 -4.13 4.37
C ARG A 74 2.98 -4.38 3.10
N MET A 75 2.65 -3.30 2.39
CA MET A 75 1.93 -3.36 1.13
C MET A 75 2.58 -2.41 0.12
N SER A 76 2.67 -2.86 -1.13
CA SER A 76 3.18 -2.05 -2.24
C SER A 76 2.06 -1.90 -3.25
N MET A 77 1.87 -0.68 -3.74
CA MET A 77 0.93 -0.42 -4.83
C MET A 77 1.70 -0.47 -6.13
N ASP A 78 1.33 -1.37 -7.03
CA ASP A 78 1.85 -1.33 -8.38
C ASP A 78 0.97 -0.43 -9.25
N GLU A 79 1.52 0.06 -10.35
CA GLU A 79 0.71 0.56 -11.45
C GLU A 79 -0.07 -0.64 -11.97
N THR A 80 -1.28 -0.85 -11.44
CA THR A 80 -2.21 -1.74 -12.11
C THR A 80 -2.61 -1.01 -13.38
N VAL A 81 -1.86 -1.25 -14.45
CA VAL A 81 -2.20 -0.93 -15.84
C VAL A 81 -3.69 -1.31 -15.97
N ASP A 82 -4.64 -0.37 -16.11
CA ASP A 82 -4.76 0.50 -17.26
C ASP A 82 -5.78 1.65 -17.03
N LEU A 83 -5.44 2.87 -17.47
CA LEU A 83 -6.46 3.86 -17.90
C LEU A 83 -6.70 3.77 -19.41
N ASN A 84 -6.08 2.80 -20.08
CA ASN A 84 -6.07 2.66 -21.52
C ASN A 84 -6.07 1.19 -21.99
N ASP A 85 -6.72 0.25 -21.26
CA ASP A 85 -6.99 -1.09 -21.79
C ASP A 85 -8.15 -0.90 -22.77
N ARG A 86 -7.78 -0.46 -23.98
CA ARG A 86 -8.63 -0.17 -25.14
C ARG A 86 -7.87 -0.52 -26.41
#